data_AF-R6W2B3-F1
#
_entry.id   AF-R6W2B3-F1
#
_cell.length_a   1.000
_cell.length_b   1.000
_cell.length_c   1.000
_cell.angle_alpha   90.00
_cell.angle_beta   90.00
_cell.angle_gamma   90.00
#
_symmetry.space_group_name_H-M   'P 1'
#
loop_
_entity.id
_entity.type
_entity.pdbx_description
1 polymer ?
#
loop_
_entity_poly.entity_id
_entity_poly.type
_entity_poly.pdbx_seq_one_letter_code
_entity_poly.pdbx_strand_id
1 'polypeptide(L)'
;MTESKIYIGLNDLTTNTQLFESEKYIKVLRNVCYAYKVPFSFNVQEGGYIYENGEYARENSLVLTLIDVEKSVVNDIAKDLCAFFHQESVLVTESRIQARFIRETLDFNDNAVQANG
;
A
#
# COMPACT_ATOMS: atom_id res chain seq x y z
N MET A 1 7.86 -0.38 -16.41
CA MET A 1 6.90 -0.82 -15.37
C MET A 1 6.13 0.39 -14.91
N THR A 2 4.94 0.16 -14.36
CA THR A 2 4.12 1.24 -13.78
C THR A 2 4.20 1.14 -12.27
N GLU A 3 4.52 2.25 -11.60
CA GLU A 3 4.28 2.42 -10.17
C GLU A 3 2.89 3.03 -10.01
N SER A 4 2.02 2.35 -9.25
CA SER A 4 0.73 2.89 -8.83
C SER A 4 0.76 3.17 -7.34
N LYS A 5 0.33 4.36 -6.93
CA LYS A 5 0.18 4.72 -5.52
C LYS A 5 -1.27 5.01 -5.20
N ILE A 6 -1.79 4.38 -4.15
CA ILE A 6 -3.12 4.61 -3.62
C ILE A 6 -2.97 5.32 -2.28
N TYR A 7 -3.56 6.51 -2.17
CA TYR A 7 -3.55 7.34 -0.97
C TYR A 7 -4.91 7.22 -0.29
N ILE A 8 -4.90 6.76 0.96
CA ILE A 8 -6.10 6.50 1.76
C ILE A 8 -6.04 7.36 3.02
N GLY A 9 -7.03 8.24 3.19
CA GLY A 9 -7.23 8.99 4.43
C GLY A 9 -7.53 8.07 5.61
N LEU A 10 -7.01 8.41 6.80
CA LEU A 10 -7.27 7.66 8.04
C LEU A 10 -8.34 8.32 8.92
N ASN A 11 -8.71 9.57 8.60
CA ASN A 11 -9.82 10.23 9.27
C ASN A 11 -11.13 9.68 8.71
N ASP A 12 -12.03 9.26 9.58
CA ASP A 12 -13.34 8.81 9.17
C ASP A 12 -14.16 9.97 8.62
N LEU A 13 -14.88 9.74 7.51
CA LEU A 13 -15.69 10.75 6.82
C LEU A 13 -16.78 11.37 7.72
N THR A 14 -17.26 10.63 8.71
CA THR A 14 -18.36 11.07 9.57
C THR A 14 -17.87 11.91 10.73
N THR A 15 -16.71 11.56 11.31
CA THR A 15 -16.19 12.21 12.53
C THR A 15 -15.01 13.14 12.29
N ASN A 16 -14.42 13.12 11.09
CA ASN A 16 -13.16 13.81 10.74
C ASN A 16 -12.03 13.49 11.73
N THR A 17 -12.05 12.32 12.34
CA THR A 17 -11.06 11.86 13.30
C THR A 17 -10.59 10.46 12.95
N GLN A 18 -9.33 10.18 13.26
CA GLN A 18 -8.79 8.84 13.16
C GLN A 18 -9.43 7.95 14.25
N LEU A 19 -10.42 7.14 13.85
CA LEU A 19 -11.18 6.30 14.78
C LEU A 19 -10.39 5.12 15.34
N PHE A 20 -9.32 4.71 14.66
CA PHE A 20 -8.50 3.55 15.05
C PHE A 20 -7.01 3.86 14.97
N GLU A 21 -6.23 3.20 15.82
CA GLU A 21 -4.77 3.20 15.70
C GLU A 21 -4.33 2.71 14.31
N SER A 22 -3.25 3.29 13.80
CA SER A 22 -2.73 3.01 12.46
C SER A 22 -2.49 1.52 12.20
N GLU A 23 -2.16 0.73 13.25
CA GLU A 23 -1.97 -0.72 13.17
C GLU A 23 -3.22 -1.48 12.68
N LYS A 24 -4.42 -1.02 13.04
CA LYS A 24 -5.66 -1.69 12.59
C LYS A 24 -5.87 -1.48 11.09
N TYR A 25 -5.65 -0.26 10.60
CA TYR A 25 -5.72 0.07 9.19
C TYR A 25 -4.66 -0.67 8.37
N ILE A 26 -3.44 -0.76 8.89
CA ILE A 26 -2.35 -1.53 8.27
C ILE A 26 -2.75 -3.01 8.13
N LYS A 27 -3.40 -3.60 9.15
CA LYS A 27 -3.87 -4.99 9.09
C LYS A 27 -4.89 -5.20 7.95
N VAL A 28 -5.82 -4.27 7.78
CA VAL A 28 -6.79 -4.31 6.66
C VAL A 28 -6.07 -4.22 5.32
N LEU A 29 -5.17 -3.26 5.15
CA LEU A 29 -4.38 -3.08 3.92
C LEU A 29 -3.60 -4.36 3.56
N ARG A 30 -2.93 -4.98 4.55
CA ARG A 30 -2.20 -6.25 4.35
C ARG A 30 -3.13 -7.38 3.88
N ASN A 31 -4.30 -7.50 4.50
CA ASN A 31 -5.27 -8.53 4.14
C ASN A 31 -5.82 -8.35 2.72
N VAL A 32 -6.13 -7.11 2.32
CA VAL A 32 -6.56 -6.79 0.95
C VAL A 32 -5.46 -7.19 -0.03
N CYS A 33 -4.23 -6.70 0.15
CA CYS A 33 -3.14 -7.00 -0.78
C CYS A 33 -2.83 -8.50 -0.85
N TYR A 34 -2.93 -9.22 0.27
CA TYR A 34 -2.79 -10.67 0.32
C TYR A 34 -3.89 -11.39 -0.48
N ALA A 35 -5.14 -10.95 -0.38
CA ALA A 35 -6.26 -11.53 -1.13
C ALA A 35 -6.09 -11.39 -2.66
N TYR A 36 -5.59 -10.24 -3.12
CA TYR A 36 -5.25 -10.00 -4.53
C TYR A 36 -3.93 -10.65 -4.97
N LYS A 37 -3.16 -11.24 -4.04
CA LYS A 37 -1.86 -11.90 -4.30
C LYS A 37 -0.85 -10.98 -4.98
N VAL A 38 -0.86 -9.69 -4.62
CA VAL A 38 0.06 -8.69 -5.20
C VAL A 38 1.22 -8.39 -4.25
N PRO A 39 2.46 -8.22 -4.76
CA PRO A 39 3.53 -7.63 -3.99
C PRO A 39 3.23 -6.14 -3.75
N PHE A 40 3.49 -5.67 -2.54
CA PHE A 40 3.20 -4.30 -2.16
C PHE A 40 4.19 -3.76 -1.13
N SER A 41 4.32 -2.44 -1.08
CA SER A 41 4.88 -1.72 0.04
C SER A 41 3.91 -0.62 0.48
N PHE A 42 4.06 -0.13 1.70
CA PHE A 42 3.26 1.00 2.17
C PHE A 42 4.04 1.84 3.16
N ASN A 43 3.59 3.08 3.36
CA ASN A 43 4.04 3.95 4.43
C ASN A 43 2.87 4.78 4.96
N VAL A 44 3.00 5.26 6.19
CA VAL A 44 2.11 6.31 6.73
C VAL A 44 2.71 7.66 6.35
N GLN A 45 1.93 8.56 5.77
CA GLN A 45 2.28 9.96 5.58
C GLN A 45 1.44 10.81 6.50
N GLU A 46 2.09 11.71 7.22
CA GLU A 46 1.40 12.78 7.92
C GLU A 46 1.22 13.95 6.96
N GLY A 47 -0.01 14.42 6.81
CA GLY A 47 -0.37 15.50 5.91
C GLY A 47 -1.25 16.53 6.58
N GLY A 48 -1.49 17.60 5.83
CA GLY A 48 -2.47 18.62 6.13
C GLY A 48 -3.39 18.79 4.93
N TYR A 49 -4.70 18.79 5.17
CA TYR A 49 -5.72 19.10 4.17
C TYR A 49 -6.37 20.43 4.51
N ILE A 50 -6.56 21.28 3.50
CA ILE A 50 -7.33 22.52 3.64
C ILE A 50 -8.64 22.30 2.90
N TYR A 51 -9.73 22.24 3.66
CA TYR A 51 -11.07 22.11 3.11
C TYR A 51 -11.45 23.35 2.31
N GLU A 52 -12.46 23.24 1.45
CA GLU A 52 -12.95 24.38 0.64
C GLU A 52 -13.42 25.57 1.50
N ASN A 53 -13.84 25.30 2.74
CA ASN A 53 -14.23 26.33 3.72
C ASN A 53 -13.02 27.04 4.39
N GLY A 54 -11.78 26.65 4.04
CA GLY A 54 -10.53 27.21 4.58
C GLY A 54 -10.06 26.55 5.88
N GLU A 55 -10.76 25.54 6.39
CA GLU A 55 -10.39 24.81 7.60
C GLU A 55 -9.19 23.90 7.35
N TYR A 56 -8.19 23.95 8.23
CA TYR A 56 -7.03 23.07 8.19
C TYR A 56 -7.28 21.83 9.05
N ALA A 57 -7.24 20.66 8.44
CA ALA A 57 -7.17 19.39 9.14
C ALA A 57 -5.78 18.78 9.02
N ARG A 58 -5.26 18.29 10.15
CA ARG A 58 -4.13 17.37 10.15
C ARG A 58 -4.68 15.96 9.92
N GLU A 59 -4.20 15.30 8.89
CA GLU A 59 -4.67 13.98 8.51
C GLU A 59 -3.49 13.07 8.19
N ASN A 60 -3.51 11.87 8.77
CA ASN A 60 -2.62 10.81 8.36
C ASN A 60 -3.23 10.09 7.16
N SER A 61 -2.38 9.73 6.20
CA SER A 61 -2.76 8.88 5.08
C SER A 61 -1.90 7.62 5.05
N LEU A 62 -2.50 6.49 4.71
CA LEU A 62 -1.76 5.33 4.25
C LEU A 62 -1.50 5.47 2.76
N VAL A 63 -0.24 5.28 2.35
CA VAL A 63 0.16 5.27 0.94
C VAL A 63 0.58 3.87 0.57
N LEU A 64 -0.25 3.19 -0.22
CA LEU A 64 0.03 1.87 -0.77
C LEU A 64 0.75 2.03 -2.11
N THR A 65 1.91 1.40 -2.28
CA THR A 65 2.66 1.37 -3.54
C THR A 65 2.63 -0.01 -4.16
N LEU A 66 2.23 -0.09 -5.43
CA LEU A 66 2.13 -1.28 -6.25
C LEU A 66 3.01 -1.11 -7.49
N ILE A 67 3.86 -2.09 -7.77
CA ILE A 67 4.77 -2.05 -8.93
C ILE A 67 4.34 -3.13 -9.92
N ASP A 68 4.07 -2.71 -11.16
CA ASP A 68 3.75 -3.57 -12.30
C ASP A 68 2.48 -4.44 -12.09
N VAL A 69 1.55 -3.96 -11.27
CA VAL A 69 0.22 -4.56 -11.07
C VAL A 69 -0.74 -4.09 -12.17
N GLU A 70 -1.60 -4.98 -12.65
CA GLU A 70 -2.60 -4.65 -13.68
C GLU A 70 -3.54 -3.54 -13.21
N LYS A 71 -3.84 -2.58 -14.08
CA LYS A 71 -4.68 -1.42 -13.76
C LYS A 71 -6.08 -1.79 -13.24
N SER A 72 -6.68 -2.86 -13.75
CA SER A 72 -7.97 -3.37 -13.26
C SER A 72 -7.85 -3.78 -11.78
N VAL A 73 -6.82 -4.54 -11.42
CA VAL A 73 -6.51 -4.98 -10.05
C VAL A 73 -6.20 -3.79 -9.14
N VAL A 74 -5.44 -2.79 -9.61
CA VAL A 74 -5.20 -1.54 -8.86
C VAL A 74 -6.53 -0.84 -8.54
N ASN A 75 -7.44 -0.75 -9.51
CA ASN A 75 -8.75 -0.11 -9.31
C ASN A 75 -9.63 -0.90 -8.33
N ASP A 76 -9.61 -2.23 -8.37
CA ASP A 76 -10.39 -3.06 -7.46
C ASP A 76 -9.85 -2.98 -6.03
N ILE A 77 -8.53 -3.01 -5.84
CA ILE A 77 -7.88 -2.73 -4.55
C ILE A 77 -8.26 -1.34 -4.04
N ALA A 78 -8.23 -0.31 -4.89
CA ALA A 78 -8.57 1.06 -4.49
C ALA A 78 -10.02 1.16 -3.99
N LYS A 79 -10.98 0.53 -4.69
CA LYS A 79 -12.39 0.48 -4.28
C LYS A 79 -12.59 -0.24 -2.95
N ASP A 80 -11.95 -1.39 -2.79
CA ASP A 80 -12.04 -2.17 -1.54
C ASP A 80 -11.49 -1.37 -0.36
N LEU A 81 -10.32 -0.74 -0.52
CA LEU A 81 -9.74 0.11 0.52
C LEU A 81 -10.63 1.33 0.82
N CYS A 82 -11.18 1.98 -0.20
CA CYS A 82 -12.12 3.09 -0.03
C CYS A 82 -13.32 2.67 0.83
N ALA A 83 -13.89 1.50 0.55
CA ALA A 83 -15.03 0.94 1.29
C ALA A 83 -14.66 0.53 2.72
N PHE A 84 -13.54 -0.20 2.91
CA PHE A 84 -13.13 -0.67 4.23
C PHE A 84 -12.72 0.46 5.19
N PHE A 85 -12.23 1.58 4.65
CA PHE A 85 -11.79 2.74 5.42
C PHE A 85 -12.87 3.82 5.53
N HIS A 86 -14.07 3.55 5.01
CA HIS A 86 -15.20 4.47 5.03
C HIS A 86 -14.84 5.88 4.49
N GLN A 87 -14.14 5.90 3.36
CA GLN A 87 -13.73 7.13 2.69
C GLN A 87 -14.69 7.46 1.54
N GLU A 88 -14.88 8.76 1.28
CA GLU A 88 -15.62 9.21 0.08
C GLU A 88 -14.85 8.85 -1.19
N SER A 89 -13.52 9.02 -1.16
CA SER A 89 -12.64 8.71 -2.27
C SER A 89 -11.24 8.33 -1.80
N VAL A 90 -10.49 7.71 -2.69
CA VAL A 90 -9.04 7.50 -2.56
C VAL A 90 -8.36 8.07 -3.80
N LEU A 91 -7.20 8.69 -3.62
CA LEU A 91 -6.41 9.19 -4.74
C LEU A 91 -5.54 8.06 -5.29
N VAL A 92 -5.57 7.85 -6.60
CA VAL A 92 -4.66 6.94 -7.30
C VAL A 92 -3.76 7.76 -8.22
N THR A 93 -2.44 7.60 -8.08
CA THR A 93 -1.45 8.16 -9.00
C THR A 93 -0.69 7.05 -9.71
N GLU A 94 -0.33 7.28 -10.98
CA GLU A 94 0.43 6.34 -11.79
C GLU A 94 1.68 7.05 -12.33
N SER A 95 2.83 6.39 -12.25
CA SER A 95 4.07 6.88 -12.85
C SER A 95 4.82 5.77 -13.59
N ARG A 96 5.50 6.13 -14.69
CA ARG A 96 6.39 5.20 -15.39
C ARG A 96 7.72 5.14 -14.66
N ILE A 97 8.15 3.93 -14.31
CA ILE A 97 9.43 3.69 -13.65
C ILE A 97 10.35 2.77 -14.46
N GLN A 98 11.64 2.96 -14.27
CA GLN A 98 12.67 2.01 -14.67
C GLN A 98 12.98 1.09 -13.48
N ALA A 99 13.01 -0.22 -13.71
CA ALA A 99 13.29 -1.20 -12.68
C ALA A 99 14.34 -2.21 -13.17
N ARG A 100 15.13 -2.72 -12.24
CA ARG A 100 16.06 -3.84 -12.46
C ARG A 100 16.02 -4.76 -11.25
N PHE A 101 16.02 -6.06 -11.49
CA PHE A 101 16.14 -7.05 -10.42
C PHE A 101 17.61 -7.41 -10.24
N ILE A 102 18.10 -7.29 -9.01
CA ILE A 102 19.41 -7.79 -8.62
C ILE A 102 19.15 -9.12 -7.90
N ARG A 103 19.79 -10.19 -8.36
CA ARG A 103 19.69 -11.52 -7.75
C ARG A 103 21.08 -11.94 -7.32
N GLU A 104 21.19 -12.44 -6.11
CA GLU A 104 22.38 -13.17 -5.68
C GLU A 104 22.27 -14.59 -6.22
N THR A 105 23.31 -15.08 -6.89
CA THR A 105 23.44 -16.51 -7.19
C THR A 105 23.87 -17.18 -5.90
N LEU A 106 22.93 -17.77 -5.17
CA LEU A 106 23.27 -18.68 -4.09
C LEU A 106 23.85 -19.94 -4.74
N ASP A 107 25.17 -20.02 -4.84
CA ASP A 107 25.87 -21.26 -5.14
C ASP A 107 25.62 -22.20 -3.96
N PHE A 108 24.60 -23.06 -4.09
CA PHE A 108 24.47 -24.22 -3.23
C PHE A 108 25.63 -25.17 -3.55
N ASN A 109 26.78 -24.93 -2.93
CA ASN A 109 27.88 -25.89 -2.93
C ASN A 109 27.39 -27.15 -2.20
N ASP A 110 26.96 -28.13 -2.98
CA ASP A 110 26.54 -29.48 -2.61
C ASP A 110 27.68 -30.36 -2.04
N ASN A 111 28.71 -29.76 -1.43
CA ASN A 111 29.85 -30.47 -0.84
C ASN A 111 29.64 -30.81 0.65
N ALA A 112 28.41 -31.18 1.01
CA ALA A 112 28.09 -31.75 2.32
C ALA A 112 27.57 -33.20 2.20
N VAL A 113 28.06 -33.97 1.22
CA VAL A 113 27.91 -35.44 1.21
C VAL A 113 29.22 -36.08 0.75
N GLN A 114 30.17 -36.24 1.67
CA GLN A 114 31.16 -37.34 1.72
C GLN A 114 32.19 -37.08 2.84
N ALA A 115 31.73 -37.20 4.09
CA ALA A 115 32.59 -37.49 5.23
C ALA A 115 31.72 -38.18 6.28
N ASN A 116 31.41 -39.46 6.04
CA ASN A 116 31.11 -40.51 7.03
C ASN A 116 30.43 -41.68 6.30
N GLY A 117 31.26 -42.61 5.84
CA GLY A 117 30.87 -43.87 5.21
C GLY A 117 32.12 -44.65 4.80
#